data_AF-A0A3M3Z8W7-F1
#
_entry.id   AF-A0A3M3Z8W7-F1
#
_cell.length_a   1.000
_cell.length_b   1.000
_cell.length_c   1.000
_cell.angle_alpha   90.00
_cell.angle_beta   90.00
_cell.angle_gamma   90.00
#
_symmetry.space_group_name_H-M   'P 1'
#
loop_
_entity.id
_entity.type
_entity.pdbx_description
1 polymer ?
#
loop_
_entity_poly.entity_id
_entity_poly.type
_entity_poly.pdbx_seq_one_letter_code
_entity_poly.pdbx_strand_id
1 'polypeptide(L)'
;MGVYDTRGNYSPTPRVCQPKESGKPRPVPPAAEYSWENPPPRTLHDAESQASCLIGIRFLWSNGERLVGCSWGMTQTDGKVIQGELDSKSFLSQVIAGREHKVQLHPWFEPKKQPDASRIALKRVLSEILDVERLEADRLKTIQEQRSGAVNAFYAGAALGKGFLYGAWGLVKSVAEFSDLINPFDALSNAAVSAWSAEVLPGGSWLDSFIEQYSAAQHRELAEALGFDPATISREKMAHAYEVASYVFQDNESQLALGHFAREYVKIQNHESILHFTGGMVFEIVLAALLVYLTGGVGLAARVTAASTRLTPLLKRLGEVLEKLGRDLKIARVHAEGHAEGVGSGSQTVVITRAKGVVPEPVAAPRIKSRNKPPSQDPEAEGRAHTILEKPGRLGQYTTYYEDGTWKQYRGSGKEHGPIQRPNVKASEINVNPDTGQVYIDKGRVREPTPDEYPRS
;
A
#
# COMPACT_ATOMS: atom_id res chain seq x y z
N MET A 1 8.98 12.36 92.50
CA MET A 1 9.29 11.41 91.41
C MET A 1 8.06 11.34 90.52
N GLY A 2 8.19 11.53 89.20
CA GLY A 2 7.07 11.42 88.26
C GLY A 2 6.64 9.97 88.07
N VAL A 3 5.36 9.75 87.76
CA VAL A 3 4.77 8.42 87.55
C VAL A 3 4.56 8.20 86.06
N TYR A 4 4.98 7.04 85.56
CA TYR A 4 4.70 6.59 84.19
C TYR A 4 3.32 5.91 84.15
N ASP A 5 2.57 6.12 83.07
CA ASP A 5 1.37 5.32 82.82
C ASP A 5 1.70 3.91 82.33
N THR A 6 0.69 3.03 82.27
CA THR A 6 0.84 1.62 81.84
C THR A 6 1.19 1.46 80.35
N ARG A 7 1.40 2.54 79.61
CA ARG A 7 1.87 2.56 78.21
C ARG A 7 3.26 3.21 78.07
N GLY A 8 3.90 3.56 79.19
CA GLY A 8 5.27 4.08 79.22
C GLY A 8 5.40 5.58 78.97
N ASN A 9 4.30 6.34 78.97
CA ASN A 9 4.37 7.79 78.80
C ASN A 9 4.63 8.49 80.14
N TYR A 10 5.66 9.35 80.16
CA TYR A 10 6.02 10.14 81.33
C TYR A 10 5.21 11.44 81.37
N SER A 11 4.44 11.64 82.44
CA SER A 11 3.74 12.91 82.69
C SER A 11 4.41 13.63 83.87
N PRO A 12 5.05 14.80 83.66
CA PRO A 12 5.62 15.54 84.78
C PRO A 12 4.50 16.08 85.69
N THR A 13 4.70 15.94 87.00
CA THR A 13 3.80 16.39 88.08
C THR A 13 3.28 17.82 87.87
N PRO A 14 1.99 18.11 88.16
CA PRO A 14 1.43 19.45 88.01
C PRO A 14 2.14 20.42 88.96
N ARG A 15 2.65 21.54 88.44
CA ARG A 15 3.14 22.63 89.28
C ARG A 15 1.96 23.33 89.97
N VAL A 16 2.14 23.58 91.25
CA VAL A 16 1.26 24.35 92.14
C VAL A 16 1.02 25.75 91.56
N CYS A 17 -0.26 26.15 91.48
CA CYS A 17 -0.66 27.51 91.11
C CYS A 17 -0.07 28.52 92.10
N GLN A 18 0.80 29.42 91.63
CA GLN A 18 1.20 30.60 92.39
C GLN A 18 0.14 31.72 92.25
N PRO A 19 -0.05 32.57 93.28
CA PRO A 19 -1.02 33.67 93.21
C PRO A 19 -0.57 34.74 92.21
N LYS A 20 -1.54 35.35 91.51
CA LYS A 20 -1.32 36.51 90.65
C LYS A 20 -0.87 37.72 91.50
N GLU A 21 0.39 38.10 91.41
CA GLU A 21 0.82 39.43 91.80
C GLU A 21 0.41 40.45 90.71
N SER A 22 -0.21 41.53 91.18
CA SER A 22 -0.66 42.69 90.42
C SER A 22 0.48 43.67 90.11
N GLY A 23 0.49 44.20 88.88
CA GLY A 23 0.96 45.56 88.61
C GLY A 23 2.44 45.74 88.26
N LYS A 24 2.78 45.55 86.97
CA LYS A 24 3.74 46.33 86.18
C LYS A 24 3.60 45.95 84.69
N PRO A 25 3.56 46.89 83.73
CA PRO A 25 3.54 46.53 82.32
C PRO A 25 4.86 45.82 81.96
N ARG A 26 4.75 44.65 81.32
CA ARG A 26 5.92 43.95 80.77
C ARG A 26 6.57 44.83 79.71
N PRO A 27 7.90 44.92 79.65
CA PRO A 27 8.58 45.51 78.50
C PRO A 27 8.12 44.78 77.24
N VAL A 28 7.78 45.54 76.19
CA VAL A 28 7.55 44.98 74.86
C VAL A 28 8.83 44.26 74.47
N PRO A 29 8.81 42.93 74.19
CA PRO A 29 10.01 42.25 73.73
C PRO A 29 10.45 42.91 72.41
N PRO A 30 11.77 43.09 72.17
CA PRO A 30 12.25 43.60 70.90
C PRO A 30 11.70 42.73 69.76
N ALA A 31 11.39 43.34 68.63
CA ALA A 31 10.96 42.63 67.43
C ALA A 31 11.94 41.47 67.18
N ALA A 32 11.43 40.25 67.03
CA ALA A 32 12.27 39.08 66.86
C ALA A 32 13.16 39.27 65.63
N GLU A 33 14.47 39.44 65.83
CA GLU A 33 15.45 39.41 64.75
C GLU A 33 15.55 37.97 64.25
N TYR A 34 15.00 37.74 63.06
CA TYR A 34 15.08 36.44 62.41
C TYR A 34 16.50 36.21 61.91
N SER A 35 17.06 35.04 62.22
CA SER A 35 18.39 34.61 61.81
C SER A 35 18.31 33.28 61.06
N TRP A 36 19.42 32.81 60.49
CA TRP A 36 19.48 31.47 59.90
C TRP A 36 19.13 30.34 60.88
N GLU A 37 19.44 30.54 62.17
CA GLU A 37 19.12 29.59 63.25
C GLU A 37 17.69 29.78 63.79
N ASN A 38 17.04 30.91 63.47
CA ASN A 38 15.67 31.23 63.88
C ASN A 38 14.87 31.91 62.75
N PRO A 39 14.52 31.16 61.69
CA PRO A 39 13.77 31.70 60.56
C PRO A 39 12.37 32.12 61.00
N PRO A 40 11.75 33.11 60.31
CA PRO A 40 10.38 33.48 60.61
C PRO A 40 9.44 32.28 60.47
N PRO A 41 8.33 32.24 61.25
CA PRO A 41 7.33 31.20 61.08
C PRO A 41 6.90 31.17 59.62
N ARG A 42 7.13 30.04 58.95
CA ARG A 42 6.74 29.89 57.55
C ARG A 42 5.22 30.01 57.50
N THR A 43 4.72 31.02 56.82
CA THR A 43 3.34 31.01 56.33
C THR A 43 3.26 29.89 55.31
N LEU A 44 2.75 28.74 55.74
CA LEU A 44 2.18 27.77 54.82
C LEU A 44 0.99 28.47 54.18
N HIS A 45 1.19 28.98 52.96
CA HIS A 45 0.05 29.18 52.09
C HIS A 45 -0.55 27.79 51.93
N ASP A 46 -1.80 27.60 52.34
CA ASP A 46 -2.59 26.49 51.85
C ASP A 46 -2.58 26.66 50.32
N ALA A 47 -1.66 25.97 49.66
CA ALA A 47 -1.76 25.78 48.23
C ALA A 47 -3.12 25.14 48.06
N GLU A 48 -4.06 25.86 47.42
CA GLU A 48 -5.36 25.29 47.04
C GLU A 48 -5.08 23.89 46.54
N SER A 49 -5.47 22.89 47.32
CA SER A 49 -5.19 21.50 47.01
C SER A 49 -6.07 21.20 45.81
N GLN A 50 -5.53 21.42 44.60
CA GLN A 50 -6.23 21.12 43.37
C GLN A 50 -6.49 19.62 43.40
N ALA A 51 -7.75 19.26 43.64
CA ALA A 51 -8.19 17.89 43.64
C ALA A 51 -7.74 17.27 42.31
N SER A 52 -6.98 16.20 42.39
CA SER A 52 -6.49 15.47 41.23
C SER A 52 -7.25 14.17 41.09
N CYS A 53 -7.42 13.70 39.87
CA CYS A 53 -8.01 12.41 39.59
C CYS A 53 -7.25 11.69 38.47
N LEU A 54 -7.57 10.43 38.24
CA LEU A 54 -6.86 9.58 37.30
C LEU A 54 -7.70 9.33 36.04
N ILE A 55 -7.03 9.38 34.89
CA ILE A 55 -7.58 8.92 33.63
C ILE A 55 -6.71 7.78 33.07
N GLY A 56 -7.36 6.74 32.57
CA GLY A 56 -6.70 5.63 31.90
C GLY A 56 -7.26 5.43 30.50
N ILE A 57 -6.48 5.74 29.47
CA ILE A 57 -6.94 5.62 28.08
C ILE A 57 -6.14 4.56 27.36
N ARG A 58 -6.87 3.65 26.72
CA ARG A 58 -6.34 2.57 25.89
C ARG A 58 -6.62 2.86 24.41
N PHE A 59 -5.60 2.77 23.58
CA PHE A 59 -5.73 2.84 22.13
C PHE A 59 -5.45 1.48 21.51
N LEU A 60 -6.39 1.00 20.69
CA LEU A 60 -6.33 -0.29 20.00
C LEU A 60 -6.54 -0.10 18.50
N TRP A 61 -5.88 -0.91 17.70
CA TRP A 61 -6.32 -1.16 16.33
C TRP A 61 -7.63 -1.97 16.34
N SER A 62 -8.38 -1.89 15.24
CA SER A 62 -9.65 -2.61 15.06
C SER A 62 -9.53 -4.14 15.12
N ASN A 63 -8.32 -4.69 14.97
CA ASN A 63 -8.02 -6.12 15.15
C ASN A 63 -7.63 -6.49 16.61
N GLY A 64 -7.67 -5.52 17.54
CA GLY A 64 -7.36 -5.71 18.95
C GLY A 64 -5.90 -5.43 19.34
N GLU A 65 -5.01 -5.17 18.38
CA GLU A 65 -3.59 -4.88 18.65
C GLU A 65 -3.41 -3.53 19.38
N ARG A 66 -2.48 -3.45 20.33
CA ARG A 66 -2.18 -2.23 21.08
C ARG A 66 -1.21 -1.34 20.31
N LEU A 67 -1.43 -0.02 20.36
CA LEU A 67 -0.55 0.98 19.72
C LEU A 67 0.67 1.34 20.60
N VAL A 68 1.45 0.33 21.00
CA VAL A 68 2.67 0.52 21.80
C VAL A 68 3.67 1.37 21.02
N GLY A 69 4.32 2.33 21.69
CA GLY A 69 5.32 3.20 21.10
C GLY A 69 4.78 4.47 20.44
N CYS A 70 3.45 4.64 20.34
CA CYS A 70 2.87 5.88 19.82
C CYS A 70 3.04 7.01 20.84
N SER A 71 3.55 8.15 20.37
CA SER A 71 3.58 9.37 21.19
C SER A 71 2.16 9.90 21.39
N TRP A 72 1.90 10.46 22.56
CA TRP A 72 0.63 11.09 22.89
C TRP A 72 0.85 12.42 23.58
N GLY A 73 -0.09 13.33 23.40
CA GLY A 73 -0.17 14.60 24.10
C GLY A 73 -1.55 14.79 24.68
N MET A 74 -1.61 15.26 25.93
CA MET A 74 -2.81 15.62 26.63
C MET A 74 -2.77 17.10 26.96
N THR A 75 -3.87 17.80 26.69
CA THR A 75 -4.09 19.20 27.09
C THR A 75 -5.29 19.28 28.01
N GLN A 76 -5.16 20.06 29.09
CA GLN A 76 -6.29 20.49 29.92
C GLN A 76 -6.61 21.96 29.65
N THR A 77 -7.72 22.45 30.20
CA THR A 77 -8.17 23.85 30.04
C THR A 77 -7.20 24.91 30.56
N ASP A 78 -6.16 24.54 31.31
CA ASP A 78 -5.05 25.45 31.69
C ASP A 78 -3.97 25.59 30.62
N GLY A 79 -4.10 24.90 29.48
CA GLY A 79 -3.15 24.92 28.39
C GLY A 79 -1.86 24.13 28.65
N LYS A 80 -1.73 23.46 29.81
CA LYS A 80 -0.56 22.64 30.08
C LYS A 80 -0.63 21.35 29.27
N VAL A 81 0.45 21.07 28.53
CA VAL A 81 0.59 19.83 27.76
C VAL A 81 1.36 18.81 28.60
N ILE A 82 0.73 17.65 28.82
CA ILE A 82 1.40 16.45 29.34
C ILE A 82 1.62 15.53 28.14
N GLN A 83 2.79 14.91 28.04
CA GLN A 83 3.12 14.05 26.92
C GLN A 83 3.81 12.78 27.39
N GLY A 84 3.76 11.76 26.54
CA GLY A 84 4.43 10.50 26.79
C GLY A 84 4.38 9.59 25.59
N GLU A 85 4.73 8.34 25.82
CA GLU A 85 4.67 7.25 24.85
C GLU A 85 3.76 6.17 25.41
N LEU A 86 2.97 5.53 24.54
CA LEU A 86 2.10 4.43 24.95
C LEU A 86 2.94 3.19 25.27
N ASP A 87 2.72 2.61 26.46
CA ASP A 87 3.29 1.33 26.84
C ASP A 87 2.35 0.16 26.46
N SER A 88 2.76 -1.07 26.79
CA SER A 88 1.96 -2.28 26.55
C SER A 88 0.67 -2.36 27.35
N LYS A 89 0.48 -1.54 28.39
CA LYS A 89 -0.69 -1.50 29.27
C LYS A 89 -1.63 -0.33 28.97
N SER A 90 -1.26 0.54 28.02
CA SER A 90 -1.86 1.87 27.80
C SER A 90 -1.42 2.90 28.85
N PHE A 91 -1.78 4.18 28.68
CA PHE A 91 -1.32 5.19 29.62
C PHE A 91 -2.34 5.47 30.74
N LEU A 92 -1.79 5.74 31.93
CA LEU A 92 -2.49 6.25 33.10
C LEU A 92 -1.88 7.60 33.44
N SER A 93 -2.70 8.65 33.54
CA SER A 93 -2.22 9.99 33.88
C SER A 93 -3.09 10.65 34.94
N GLN A 94 -2.48 11.56 35.70
CA GLN A 94 -3.14 12.37 36.70
C GLN A 94 -3.58 13.69 36.06
N VAL A 95 -4.85 14.04 36.24
CA VAL A 95 -5.49 15.25 35.72
C VAL A 95 -6.10 16.06 36.87
N ILE A 96 -6.29 17.35 36.64
CA ILE A 96 -7.03 18.19 37.58
C ILE A 96 -8.52 17.86 37.49
N ALA A 97 -9.14 17.57 38.63
CA ALA A 97 -10.54 17.16 38.71
C ALA A 97 -11.49 18.26 38.19
N GLY A 98 -12.55 17.84 37.49
CA GLY A 98 -13.56 18.75 36.94
C GLY A 98 -13.14 19.53 35.69
N ARG A 99 -11.90 19.37 35.20
CA ARG A 99 -11.45 19.99 33.95
C ARG A 99 -11.62 19.06 32.77
N GLU A 100 -11.95 19.65 31.62
CA GLU A 100 -11.89 18.97 30.33
C GLU A 100 -10.45 18.62 30.00
N HIS A 101 -10.27 17.45 29.40
CA HIS A 101 -9.00 17.00 28.85
C HIS A 101 -9.20 16.51 27.42
N LYS A 102 -8.21 16.81 26.57
CA LYS A 102 -8.12 16.31 25.20
C LYS A 102 -6.81 15.56 25.05
N VAL A 103 -6.90 14.35 24.52
CA VAL A 103 -5.75 13.49 24.28
C VAL A 103 -5.66 13.20 22.80
N GLN A 104 -4.46 13.30 22.25
CA GLN A 104 -4.18 13.15 20.83
C GLN A 104 -2.95 12.27 20.66
N LEU A 105 -3.04 11.25 19.81
CA LEU A 105 -1.88 10.49 19.35
C LEU A 105 -1.14 11.25 18.27
N HIS A 106 0.20 11.17 18.33
CA HIS A 106 1.14 11.88 17.47
C HIS A 106 0.81 13.38 17.32
N PRO A 107 0.64 14.14 18.41
CA PRO A 107 0.13 15.52 18.37
C PRO A 107 1.00 16.50 17.55
N TRP A 108 2.24 16.12 17.27
CA TRP A 108 3.21 16.91 16.49
C TRP A 108 3.27 16.50 15.01
N PHE A 109 2.46 15.53 14.58
CA PHE A 109 2.41 15.08 13.20
C PHE A 109 1.63 16.09 12.34
N GLU A 110 2.12 16.36 11.13
CA GLU A 110 1.48 17.27 10.20
C GLU A 110 0.78 16.49 9.08
N PRO A 111 -0.52 16.17 9.21
CA PRO A 111 -1.20 15.17 8.38
C PRO A 111 -1.33 15.53 6.90
N LYS A 112 -1.07 16.79 6.54
CA LYS A 112 -0.99 17.23 5.14
C LYS A 112 0.45 17.23 4.65
N LYS A 113 1.36 17.91 5.34
CA LYS A 113 2.72 18.17 4.83
C LYS A 113 3.58 16.90 4.68
N GLN A 114 3.51 15.99 5.64
CA GLN A 114 4.39 14.80 5.64
C GLN A 114 4.02 13.80 4.54
N PRO A 115 2.76 13.35 4.38
CA PRO A 115 2.37 12.52 3.25
C PRO A 115 2.61 13.19 1.89
N ASP A 116 2.38 14.49 1.75
CA ASP A 116 2.57 15.21 0.48
C ASP A 116 4.01 15.16 -0.03
N ALA A 117 5.00 15.33 0.86
CA ALA A 117 6.41 15.21 0.50
C ALA A 117 6.73 13.81 -0.06
N SER A 118 6.17 12.77 0.56
CA SER A 118 6.35 11.38 0.15
C SER A 118 5.60 11.07 -1.16
N ARG A 119 4.41 11.64 -1.39
CA ARG A 119 3.68 11.53 -2.67
C ARG A 119 4.40 12.22 -3.83
N ILE A 120 5.01 13.39 -3.59
CA ILE A 120 5.83 14.08 -4.60
C ILE A 120 7.04 13.22 -4.98
N ALA A 121 7.71 12.63 -3.98
CA ALA A 121 8.81 11.71 -4.23
C ALA A 121 8.37 10.47 -5.02
N LEU A 122 7.18 9.92 -4.71
CA LEU A 122 6.62 8.76 -5.42
C LEU A 122 6.42 9.07 -6.90
N LYS A 123 5.71 10.16 -7.21
CA LYS A 123 5.46 10.61 -8.59
C LYS A 123 6.78 10.80 -9.35
N ARG A 124 7.79 11.38 -8.70
CA ARG A 124 9.13 11.58 -9.30
C ARG A 124 9.78 10.26 -9.68
N VAL A 125 9.86 9.30 -8.77
CA VAL A 125 10.52 8.01 -9.04
C VAL A 125 9.77 7.22 -10.10
N LEU A 126 8.44 7.23 -10.08
CA LEU A 126 7.64 6.60 -11.13
C LEU A 126 7.92 7.20 -12.52
N SER A 127 8.02 8.53 -12.63
CA SER A 127 8.40 9.19 -13.88
C SER A 127 9.81 8.83 -14.33
N GLU A 128 10.79 8.79 -13.42
CA GLU A 128 12.16 8.37 -13.75
C GLU A 128 12.20 6.94 -14.31
N ILE A 129 11.38 6.02 -13.78
CA ILE A 129 11.25 4.67 -14.32
C ILE A 129 10.70 4.69 -15.75
N LEU A 130 9.65 5.48 -16.01
CA LEU A 130 9.08 5.62 -17.36
C LEU A 130 10.10 6.18 -18.35
N ASP A 131 10.92 7.15 -17.94
CA ASP A 131 11.92 7.76 -18.81
C ASP A 131 13.04 6.77 -19.16
N VAL A 132 13.50 5.96 -18.21
CA VAL A 132 14.47 4.87 -18.48
C VAL A 132 13.89 3.86 -19.47
N GLU A 133 12.60 3.54 -19.35
CA GLU A 133 11.95 2.54 -20.21
C GLU A 133 11.68 3.09 -21.62
N ARG A 134 11.35 4.37 -21.76
CA ARG A 134 11.24 5.03 -23.07
C ARG A 134 12.57 5.00 -23.83
N LEU A 135 13.67 5.32 -23.14
CA LEU A 135 15.01 5.28 -23.74
C LEU A 135 15.37 3.87 -24.24
N GLU A 136 15.00 2.83 -23.49
CA GLU A 136 15.25 1.45 -23.94
C GLU A 136 14.33 1.04 -25.09
N ALA A 137 13.05 1.41 -25.04
CA ALA A 137 12.11 1.17 -26.14
C ALA A 137 12.62 1.81 -27.45
N ASP A 138 13.07 3.06 -27.41
CA ASP A 138 13.63 3.77 -28.57
C ASP A 138 14.93 3.12 -29.08
N ARG A 139 15.80 2.67 -28.17
CA ARG A 139 17.02 1.94 -28.52
C ARG A 139 16.68 0.62 -29.21
N LEU A 140 15.72 -0.14 -28.67
CA LEU A 140 15.30 -1.41 -29.24
C LEU A 140 14.66 -1.22 -30.62
N LYS A 141 13.83 -0.20 -30.77
CA LYS A 141 13.25 0.20 -32.05
C LYS A 141 14.32 0.54 -33.09
N THR A 142 15.33 1.32 -32.72
CA THR A 142 16.47 1.63 -33.61
C THR A 142 17.23 0.36 -34.03
N ILE A 143 17.49 -0.57 -33.09
CA ILE A 143 18.12 -1.86 -33.40
C ILE A 143 17.24 -2.70 -34.33
N GLN A 144 15.93 -2.65 -34.16
CA GLN A 144 14.96 -3.34 -35.01
C GLN A 144 14.94 -2.73 -36.43
N GLU A 145 14.91 -1.42 -36.56
CA GLU A 145 14.96 -0.72 -37.86
C GLU A 145 16.24 -1.01 -38.66
N GLN A 146 17.36 -1.28 -37.97
CA GLN A 146 18.64 -1.65 -38.61
C GLN A 146 18.74 -3.12 -39.04
N ARG A 147 17.78 -3.98 -38.70
CA ARG A 147 17.79 -5.43 -38.98
C ARG A 147 16.96 -5.77 -40.22
N SER A 148 17.40 -6.78 -40.97
CA SER A 148 16.64 -7.28 -42.12
C SER A 148 15.28 -7.87 -41.69
N GLY A 149 14.26 -7.74 -42.55
CA GLY A 149 12.87 -8.11 -42.20
C GLY A 149 12.67 -9.55 -41.69
N ALA A 150 13.52 -10.50 -42.11
CA ALA A 150 13.49 -11.88 -41.63
C ALA A 150 14.03 -12.04 -40.19
N VAL A 151 15.05 -11.27 -39.83
CA VAL A 151 15.63 -11.26 -38.46
C VAL A 151 14.70 -10.51 -37.50
N ASN A 152 14.00 -9.48 -37.98
CA ASN A 152 12.96 -8.79 -37.21
C ASN A 152 11.78 -9.69 -36.87
N ALA A 153 11.34 -10.57 -37.77
CA ALA A 153 10.27 -11.53 -37.47
C ALA A 153 10.68 -12.56 -36.39
N PHE A 154 11.94 -13.00 -36.39
CA PHE A 154 12.48 -13.91 -35.36
C PHE A 154 12.59 -13.22 -33.99
N TYR A 155 13.06 -11.96 -33.96
CA TYR A 155 13.20 -11.21 -32.72
C TYR A 155 11.90 -10.59 -32.22
N ALA A 156 10.93 -10.24 -33.06
CA ALA A 156 9.62 -9.78 -32.61
C ALA A 156 8.92 -10.85 -31.74
N GLY A 157 9.07 -12.13 -32.07
CA GLY A 157 8.58 -13.24 -31.24
C GLY A 157 9.37 -13.52 -29.96
N ALA A 158 10.60 -12.99 -29.85
CA ALA A 158 11.52 -13.24 -28.74
C ALA A 158 11.87 -11.98 -27.91
N ALA A 159 11.41 -10.80 -28.32
CA ALA A 159 11.72 -9.49 -27.72
C ALA A 159 10.51 -8.80 -27.08
N LEU A 160 9.29 -9.33 -27.27
CA LEU A 160 8.10 -8.85 -26.59
C LEU A 160 8.13 -9.27 -25.10
N GLY A 161 8.48 -8.32 -24.22
CA GLY A 161 8.26 -8.43 -22.77
C GLY A 161 9.47 -8.79 -21.91
N LYS A 162 10.58 -8.03 -21.98
CA LYS A 162 11.80 -8.28 -21.20
C LYS A 162 12.07 -7.31 -20.04
N GLY A 163 11.19 -6.36 -19.72
CA GLY A 163 11.37 -5.48 -18.55
C GLY A 163 11.07 -6.20 -17.24
N PHE A 164 11.75 -5.86 -16.13
CA PHE A 164 11.48 -6.40 -14.77
C PHE A 164 9.99 -6.51 -14.43
N LEU A 165 9.24 -5.44 -14.69
CA LEU A 165 7.82 -5.32 -14.36
C LEU A 165 6.95 -6.14 -15.34
N TYR A 166 7.46 -6.39 -16.55
CA TYR A 166 6.87 -7.32 -17.53
C TYR A 166 7.35 -8.78 -17.33
N GLY A 167 8.44 -9.00 -16.60
CA GLY A 167 8.92 -10.31 -16.14
C GLY A 167 8.16 -10.77 -14.90
N ALA A 168 7.74 -9.82 -14.05
CA ALA A 168 6.74 -10.04 -12.99
C ALA A 168 5.36 -10.40 -13.59
N TRP A 169 5.01 -9.84 -14.75
CA TRP A 169 3.87 -10.28 -15.58
C TRP A 169 4.00 -11.75 -16.08
N GLY A 170 5.17 -12.37 -15.98
CA GLY A 170 5.55 -13.65 -16.61
C GLY A 170 5.58 -14.87 -15.68
N LEU A 171 4.69 -14.97 -14.70
CA LEU A 171 4.34 -16.29 -14.17
C LEU A 171 3.36 -16.99 -15.12
N VAL A 172 3.92 -17.60 -16.17
CA VAL A 172 3.56 -18.92 -16.75
C VAL A 172 4.50 -19.18 -17.93
N LYS A 173 4.97 -20.43 -18.01
CA LYS A 173 5.71 -20.98 -19.15
C LYS A 173 4.83 -20.90 -20.40
N SER A 174 5.22 -20.08 -21.38
CA SER A 174 4.72 -20.09 -22.76
C SER A 174 3.20 -19.88 -22.95
N VAL A 175 2.85 -19.23 -24.07
CA VAL A 175 1.46 -18.91 -24.47
C VAL A 175 0.55 -20.16 -24.63
N ALA A 176 1.12 -21.37 -24.61
CA ALA A 176 0.39 -22.63 -24.81
C ALA A 176 -0.25 -23.22 -23.52
N GLU A 177 0.18 -22.79 -22.32
CA GLU A 177 -0.29 -23.39 -21.05
C GLU A 177 -1.17 -22.45 -20.20
N PHE A 178 -1.68 -21.35 -20.80
CA PHE A 178 -2.63 -20.44 -20.13
C PHE A 178 -4.04 -21.03 -19.92
N SER A 179 -4.31 -22.21 -20.46
CA SER A 179 -5.64 -22.84 -20.46
C SER A 179 -6.01 -23.59 -19.18
N ASP A 180 -5.03 -24.00 -18.37
CA ASP A 180 -5.26 -24.93 -17.24
C ASP A 180 -4.97 -24.32 -15.85
N LEU A 181 -4.75 -23.01 -15.75
CA LEU A 181 -4.53 -22.36 -14.45
C LEU A 181 -5.72 -21.49 -14.04
N ILE A 182 -6.43 -21.99 -13.03
CA ILE A 182 -6.98 -21.15 -11.96
C ILE A 182 -5.87 -20.17 -11.56
N ASN A 183 -6.17 -18.87 -11.55
CA ASN A 183 -5.21 -17.79 -11.31
C ASN A 183 -4.40 -18.06 -10.01
N PRO A 184 -3.09 -18.38 -10.09
CA PRO A 184 -2.30 -18.72 -8.93
C PRO A 184 -2.19 -17.53 -7.96
N PHE A 185 -2.36 -16.29 -8.41
CA PHE A 185 -2.38 -15.11 -7.54
C PHE A 185 -3.69 -14.92 -6.75
N ASP A 186 -4.83 -15.43 -7.23
CA ASP A 186 -6.09 -15.34 -6.46
C ASP A 186 -5.99 -16.20 -5.20
N ALA A 187 -5.47 -17.44 -5.33
CA ALA A 187 -5.24 -18.32 -4.18
C ALA A 187 -4.12 -17.80 -3.25
N LEU A 188 -3.06 -17.23 -3.83
CA LEU A 188 -1.87 -16.73 -3.14
C LEU A 188 -2.11 -15.41 -2.39
N SER A 189 -2.91 -14.51 -2.97
CA SER A 189 -3.31 -13.25 -2.34
C SER A 189 -4.35 -13.49 -1.26
N ASN A 190 -5.29 -14.43 -1.44
CA ASN A 190 -6.27 -14.76 -0.40
C ASN A 190 -5.62 -15.19 0.93
N ALA A 191 -4.46 -15.84 0.88
CA ALA A 191 -3.69 -16.19 2.09
C ALA A 191 -3.13 -14.96 2.81
N ALA A 192 -2.51 -14.03 2.08
CA ALA A 192 -1.98 -12.80 2.65
C ALA A 192 -3.11 -11.86 3.13
N VAL A 193 -4.22 -11.78 2.38
CA VAL A 193 -5.46 -11.09 2.78
C VAL A 193 -6.05 -11.70 4.05
N SER A 194 -6.14 -13.04 4.12
CA SER A 194 -6.65 -13.75 5.28
C SER A 194 -5.76 -13.56 6.51
N ALA A 195 -4.44 -13.61 6.35
CA ALA A 195 -3.49 -13.37 7.41
C ALA A 195 -3.50 -11.89 7.86
N TRP A 196 -3.72 -10.96 6.92
CA TRP A 196 -3.89 -9.55 7.23
C TRP A 196 -5.12 -9.27 8.09
N SER A 197 -6.23 -9.93 7.76
CA SER A 197 -7.51 -9.81 8.47
C SER A 197 -7.61 -10.63 9.75
N ALA A 198 -6.53 -11.32 10.17
CA ALA A 198 -6.54 -12.12 11.39
C ALA A 198 -6.77 -11.25 12.64
N GLU A 199 -7.65 -11.71 13.53
CA GLU A 199 -7.83 -11.14 14.86
C GLU A 199 -6.62 -11.43 15.74
N VAL A 200 -6.26 -10.48 16.60
CA VAL A 200 -5.13 -10.63 17.52
C VAL A 200 -5.62 -11.20 18.84
N LEU A 201 -4.99 -12.28 19.29
CA LEU A 201 -5.25 -12.83 20.62
C LEU A 201 -4.95 -11.79 21.71
N PRO A 202 -5.68 -11.77 22.84
CA PRO A 202 -5.47 -10.79 23.91
C PRO A 202 -4.00 -10.75 24.38
N GLY A 203 -3.31 -9.63 24.10
CA GLY A 203 -1.91 -9.43 24.49
C GLY A 203 -0.86 -9.94 23.49
N GLY A 204 -1.28 -10.50 22.34
CA GLY A 204 -0.40 -10.84 21.22
C GLY A 204 -0.13 -9.66 20.29
N SER A 205 0.71 -9.87 19.28
CA SER A 205 0.93 -8.94 18.18
C SER A 205 0.21 -9.41 16.91
N TRP A 206 -0.16 -8.48 16.03
CA TRP A 206 -0.71 -8.86 14.74
C TRP A 206 0.31 -9.63 13.89
N LEU A 207 1.59 -9.30 14.02
CA LEU A 207 2.64 -9.96 13.27
C LEU A 207 2.70 -11.46 13.59
N ASP A 208 2.53 -11.85 14.85
CA ASP A 208 2.48 -13.25 15.25
C ASP A 208 1.31 -13.97 14.59
N SER A 209 0.10 -13.39 14.67
CA SER A 209 -1.10 -13.94 14.02
C SER A 209 -0.95 -14.04 12.50
N PHE A 210 -0.30 -13.06 11.88
CA PHE A 210 0.00 -13.09 10.44
C PHE A 210 0.93 -14.27 10.10
N ILE A 211 2.02 -14.44 10.85
CA ILE A 211 3.01 -15.50 10.60
C ILE A 211 2.41 -16.89 10.82
N GLU A 212 1.53 -17.05 11.81
CA GLU A 212 0.81 -18.30 12.05
C GLU A 212 -0.13 -18.65 10.89
N GLN A 213 -0.87 -17.66 10.38
CA GLN A 213 -1.84 -17.87 9.30
C GLN A 213 -1.18 -17.93 7.91
N TYR A 214 0.00 -17.34 7.75
CA TYR A 214 0.77 -17.32 6.51
C TYR A 214 1.81 -18.44 6.50
N SER A 215 1.42 -19.58 5.91
CA SER A 215 2.24 -20.79 5.88
C SER A 215 3.54 -20.61 5.10
N ALA A 216 4.53 -21.45 5.41
CA ALA A 216 5.80 -21.46 4.67
C ALA A 216 5.62 -21.77 3.17
N ALA A 217 4.60 -22.55 2.80
CA ALA A 217 4.29 -22.85 1.40
C ALA A 217 3.78 -21.61 0.65
N GLN A 218 2.82 -20.89 1.24
CA GLN A 218 2.29 -19.64 0.67
C GLN A 218 3.38 -18.56 0.57
N HIS A 219 4.23 -18.45 1.60
CA HIS A 219 5.42 -17.59 1.56
C HIS A 219 6.33 -17.91 0.39
N ARG A 220 6.68 -19.18 0.23
CA ARG A 220 7.56 -19.65 -0.84
C ARG A 220 7.00 -19.34 -2.21
N GLU A 221 5.74 -19.64 -2.43
CA GLU A 221 5.05 -19.40 -3.69
C GLU A 221 4.99 -17.90 -4.01
N LEU A 222 4.73 -17.03 -3.04
CA LEU A 222 4.65 -15.58 -3.28
C LEU A 222 6.02 -14.95 -3.53
N ALA A 223 7.04 -15.37 -2.80
CA ALA A 223 8.39 -14.91 -3.05
C ALA A 223 8.88 -15.33 -4.45
N GLU A 224 8.68 -16.60 -4.83
CA GLU A 224 9.02 -17.10 -6.18
C GLU A 224 8.24 -16.37 -7.28
N ALA A 225 6.96 -16.10 -7.01
CA ALA A 225 6.06 -15.37 -7.89
C ALA A 225 6.55 -13.95 -8.19
N LEU A 226 6.97 -13.23 -7.16
CA LEU A 226 7.53 -11.89 -7.26
C LEU A 226 8.97 -11.87 -7.78
N GLY A 227 9.55 -13.04 -8.10
CA GLY A 227 10.89 -13.15 -8.67
C GLY A 227 12.03 -13.15 -7.66
N PHE A 228 11.75 -13.51 -6.41
CA PHE A 228 12.73 -13.61 -5.34
C PHE A 228 12.99 -15.07 -4.93
N ASP A 229 14.18 -15.30 -4.37
CA ASP A 229 14.51 -16.49 -3.61
C ASP A 229 13.78 -16.44 -2.24
N PRO A 230 12.85 -17.38 -1.96
CA PRO A 230 12.11 -17.45 -0.71
C PRO A 230 12.97 -17.46 0.55
N ALA A 231 14.20 -17.97 0.49
CA ALA A 231 15.09 -18.04 1.64
C ALA A 231 15.62 -16.65 2.07
N THR A 232 15.53 -15.66 1.18
CA THR A 232 16.08 -14.31 1.40
C THR A 232 15.05 -13.30 1.90
N ILE A 233 13.76 -13.61 1.74
CA ILE A 233 12.65 -12.84 2.27
C ILE A 233 12.10 -13.59 3.46
N SER A 234 12.05 -12.95 4.62
CA SER A 234 11.38 -13.53 5.78
C SER A 234 9.87 -13.25 5.74
N ARG A 235 9.06 -14.05 6.44
CA ARG A 235 7.60 -13.82 6.50
C ARG A 235 7.26 -12.47 7.13
N GLU A 236 8.10 -11.98 8.04
CA GLU A 236 8.00 -10.66 8.66
C GLU A 236 8.20 -9.55 7.65
N LYS A 237 9.20 -9.67 6.76
CA LYS A 237 9.41 -8.70 5.67
C LYS A 237 8.23 -8.69 4.71
N MET A 238 7.66 -9.86 4.40
CA MET A 238 6.46 -9.96 3.58
C MET A 238 5.26 -9.28 4.27
N ALA A 239 5.04 -9.55 5.55
CA ALA A 239 3.98 -8.94 6.35
C ALA A 239 4.11 -7.41 6.37
N HIS A 240 5.33 -6.91 6.59
CA HIS A 240 5.60 -5.48 6.61
C HIS A 240 5.40 -4.82 5.24
N ALA A 241 5.88 -5.45 4.16
CA ALA A 241 5.66 -4.95 2.80
C ALA A 241 4.16 -4.90 2.46
N TYR A 242 3.40 -5.92 2.86
CA TYR A 242 1.95 -5.97 2.68
C TYR A 242 1.21 -4.90 3.51
N GLU A 243 1.66 -4.64 4.75
CA GLU A 243 1.15 -3.54 5.56
C GLU A 243 1.30 -2.19 4.84
N VAL A 244 2.53 -1.89 4.42
CA VAL A 244 2.86 -0.64 3.73
C VAL A 244 2.02 -0.50 2.47
N ALA A 245 1.93 -1.57 1.66
CA ALA A 245 1.10 -1.58 0.47
C ALA A 245 -0.37 -1.29 0.80
N SER A 246 -0.93 -1.88 1.85
CA SER A 246 -2.34 -1.67 2.24
C SER A 246 -2.67 -0.21 2.57
N TYR A 247 -1.73 0.53 3.18
CA TYR A 247 -1.90 1.98 3.40
C TYR A 247 -1.77 2.78 2.09
N VAL A 248 -0.77 2.49 1.26
CA VAL A 248 -0.58 3.16 -0.04
C VAL A 248 -1.79 2.96 -0.96
N PHE A 249 -2.34 1.75 -0.99
CA PHE A 249 -3.52 1.42 -1.81
C PHE A 249 -4.84 1.97 -1.27
N GLN A 250 -4.88 2.56 -0.08
CA GLN A 250 -6.04 3.32 0.39
C GLN A 250 -5.88 4.83 0.21
N ASP A 251 -4.70 5.29 -0.19
CA ASP A 251 -4.44 6.69 -0.46
C ASP A 251 -4.82 7.04 -1.91
N ASN A 252 -5.86 7.85 -2.08
CA ASN A 252 -6.39 8.21 -3.40
C ASN A 252 -5.33 8.83 -4.33
N GLU A 253 -4.46 9.69 -3.80
CA GLU A 253 -3.41 10.31 -4.61
C GLU A 253 -2.35 9.31 -5.07
N SER A 254 -2.00 8.36 -4.21
CA SER A 254 -1.09 7.27 -4.55
C SER A 254 -1.71 6.36 -5.61
N GLN A 255 -2.99 5.99 -5.47
CA GLN A 255 -3.71 5.21 -6.49
C GLN A 255 -3.69 5.91 -7.86
N LEU A 256 -3.94 7.22 -7.90
CA LEU A 256 -3.91 8.00 -9.15
C LEU A 256 -2.50 8.01 -9.77
N ALA A 257 -1.47 8.24 -8.97
CA ALA A 257 -0.08 8.26 -9.45
C ALA A 257 0.35 6.89 -10.00
N LEU A 258 0.05 5.82 -9.25
CA LEU A 258 0.37 4.45 -9.62
C LEU A 258 -0.44 3.99 -10.85
N GLY A 259 -1.72 4.35 -10.93
CA GLY A 259 -2.58 4.06 -12.08
C GLY A 259 -2.14 4.79 -13.35
N HIS A 260 -1.67 6.03 -13.23
CA HIS A 260 -1.07 6.76 -14.34
C HIS A 260 0.24 6.10 -14.80
N PHE A 261 1.15 5.81 -13.87
CA PHE A 261 2.40 5.12 -14.14
C PHE A 261 2.16 3.82 -14.90
N ALA A 262 1.26 3.00 -14.39
CA ALA A 262 0.84 1.75 -14.99
C ALA A 262 0.42 1.86 -16.45
N ARG A 263 -0.50 2.80 -16.75
CA ARG A 263 -1.00 3.03 -18.12
C ARG A 263 0.13 3.44 -19.05
N GLU A 264 0.99 4.35 -18.61
CA GLU A 264 2.13 4.82 -19.41
C GLU A 264 3.18 3.72 -19.61
N TYR A 265 3.44 2.92 -18.57
CA TYR A 265 4.37 1.81 -18.65
C TYR A 265 3.92 0.76 -19.68
N VAL A 266 2.63 0.41 -19.69
CA VAL A 266 2.06 -0.50 -20.70
C VAL A 266 2.20 0.08 -22.11
N LYS A 267 1.93 1.37 -22.32
CA LYS A 267 2.10 2.01 -23.63
C LYS A 267 3.54 1.94 -24.13
N ILE A 268 4.52 2.09 -23.24
CA ILE A 268 5.94 2.01 -23.58
C ILE A 268 6.34 0.58 -23.96
N GLN A 269 5.91 -0.43 -23.19
CA GLN A 269 6.28 -1.83 -23.43
C GLN A 269 5.54 -2.47 -24.61
N ASN A 270 4.28 -2.09 -24.82
CA ASN A 270 3.39 -2.65 -25.85
C ASN A 270 2.96 -1.55 -26.81
N HIS A 271 3.79 -1.28 -27.82
CA HIS A 271 3.50 -0.32 -28.89
C HIS A 271 2.28 -0.71 -29.75
N GLU A 272 1.80 -1.96 -29.66
CA GLU A 272 0.78 -2.52 -30.57
C GLU A 272 -0.35 -3.33 -29.90
N SER A 273 -0.41 -3.43 -28.57
CA SER A 273 -1.57 -4.08 -27.91
C SER A 273 -1.97 -3.37 -26.61
N ILE A 274 -3.20 -2.84 -26.59
CA ILE A 274 -3.84 -2.39 -25.35
C ILE A 274 -4.31 -3.64 -24.62
N LEU A 275 -3.38 -4.26 -23.88
CA LEU A 275 -3.78 -5.26 -22.91
C LEU A 275 -4.47 -4.55 -21.75
N HIS A 276 -5.54 -5.15 -21.20
CA HIS A 276 -6.21 -4.60 -20.02
C HIS A 276 -5.23 -4.59 -18.84
N PHE A 277 -4.90 -3.39 -18.39
CA PHE A 277 -4.15 -3.16 -17.17
C PHE A 277 -5.06 -3.44 -15.97
N THR A 278 -4.70 -4.36 -15.07
CA THR A 278 -5.50 -4.74 -13.90
C THR A 278 -4.87 -4.20 -12.61
N GLY A 279 -5.68 -3.97 -11.57
CA GLY A 279 -5.21 -3.51 -10.26
C GLY A 279 -4.16 -4.43 -9.61
N GLY A 280 -4.21 -5.74 -9.93
CA GLY A 280 -3.22 -6.72 -9.48
C GLY A 280 -1.79 -6.40 -9.93
N MET A 281 -1.61 -5.88 -11.16
CA MET A 281 -0.29 -5.50 -11.66
C MET A 281 0.35 -4.37 -10.85
N VAL A 282 -0.40 -3.31 -10.52
CA VAL A 282 0.15 -2.22 -9.68
C VAL A 282 0.63 -2.78 -8.36
N PHE A 283 -0.17 -3.67 -7.78
CA PHE A 283 0.07 -4.23 -6.47
C PHE A 283 1.37 -5.06 -6.44
N GLU A 284 1.59 -5.90 -7.45
CA GLU A 284 2.84 -6.66 -7.60
C GLU A 284 4.06 -5.75 -7.68
N ILE A 285 3.98 -4.67 -8.47
CA ILE A 285 5.10 -3.70 -8.62
C ILE A 285 5.43 -3.03 -7.29
N VAL A 286 4.41 -2.57 -6.56
CA VAL A 286 4.56 -1.96 -5.24
C VAL A 286 5.18 -2.96 -4.26
N LEU A 287 4.65 -4.18 -4.21
CA LEU A 287 5.13 -5.21 -3.31
C LEU A 287 6.57 -5.62 -3.63
N ALA A 288 6.90 -5.84 -4.90
CA ALA A 288 8.25 -6.17 -5.34
C ALA A 288 9.25 -5.04 -5.03
N ALA A 289 8.89 -3.77 -5.29
CA ALA A 289 9.75 -2.63 -4.97
C ALA A 289 10.03 -2.53 -3.46
N LEU A 290 9.01 -2.73 -2.62
CA LEU A 290 9.17 -2.79 -1.16
C LEU A 290 10.10 -3.93 -0.75
N LEU A 291 9.95 -5.12 -1.33
CA LEU A 291 10.82 -6.25 -1.04
C LEU A 291 12.26 -6.00 -1.50
N VAL A 292 12.49 -5.41 -2.68
CA VAL A 292 13.83 -4.98 -3.12
C VAL A 292 14.45 -4.03 -2.10
N TYR A 293 13.69 -3.08 -1.58
CA TYR A 293 14.17 -2.17 -0.53
C TYR A 293 14.51 -2.93 0.76
N LEU A 294 13.60 -3.76 1.28
CA LEU A 294 13.75 -4.48 2.55
C LEU A 294 14.81 -5.59 2.54
N THR A 295 15.15 -6.13 1.37
CA THR A 295 16.26 -7.08 1.21
C THR A 295 17.55 -6.42 0.73
N GLY A 296 17.53 -5.12 0.43
CA GLY A 296 18.64 -4.43 -0.22
C GLY A 296 18.93 -4.95 -1.64
N GLY A 297 17.96 -5.61 -2.28
CA GLY A 297 18.08 -6.27 -3.58
C GLY A 297 18.66 -7.69 -3.51
N VAL A 298 19.02 -8.17 -2.32
CA VAL A 298 19.44 -9.57 -2.11
C VAL A 298 18.24 -10.47 -2.33
N GLY A 299 18.44 -11.55 -3.08
CA GLY A 299 17.39 -12.53 -3.34
C GLY A 299 16.64 -12.36 -4.64
N LEU A 300 16.85 -11.30 -5.41
CA LEU A 300 16.33 -11.26 -6.78
C LEU A 300 16.89 -12.44 -7.59
N ALA A 301 16.01 -13.25 -8.18
CA ALA A 301 16.42 -14.41 -8.96
C ALA A 301 17.29 -13.98 -10.16
N ALA A 302 18.25 -14.81 -10.58
CA ALA A 302 19.20 -14.48 -11.66
C ALA A 302 18.52 -14.06 -12.98
N ARG A 303 17.37 -14.67 -13.29
CA ARG A 303 16.54 -14.32 -14.46
C ARG A 303 15.98 -12.89 -14.38
N VAL A 304 15.68 -12.44 -13.17
CA VAL A 304 15.14 -11.12 -12.88
C VAL A 304 16.26 -10.11 -12.93
N THR A 305 17.39 -10.36 -12.26
CA THR A 305 18.53 -9.43 -12.29
C THR A 305 19.05 -9.18 -13.71
N ALA A 306 19.14 -10.21 -14.56
CA ALA A 306 19.59 -10.08 -15.95
C ALA A 306 18.70 -9.17 -16.82
N ALA A 307 17.39 -9.14 -16.55
CA ALA A 307 16.41 -8.29 -17.24
C ALA A 307 16.32 -6.86 -16.67
N SER A 308 16.86 -6.63 -15.46
CA SER A 308 16.43 -5.52 -14.60
C SER A 308 17.55 -4.67 -14.02
N THR A 309 18.81 -4.98 -14.32
CA THR A 309 19.99 -4.33 -13.70
C THR A 309 19.92 -2.81 -13.68
N ARG A 310 19.31 -2.22 -14.71
CA ARG A 310 19.17 -0.77 -14.90
C ARG A 310 18.08 -0.16 -14.03
N LEU A 311 17.02 -0.92 -13.75
CA LEU A 311 15.87 -0.49 -12.95
C LEU A 311 16.07 -0.78 -11.47
N THR A 312 16.93 -1.72 -11.08
CA THR A 312 17.17 -2.08 -9.68
C THR A 312 17.42 -0.88 -8.75
N PRO A 313 18.25 0.13 -9.12
CA PRO A 313 18.43 1.32 -8.27
C PRO A 313 17.14 2.13 -8.09
N LEU A 314 16.36 2.28 -9.17
CA LEU A 314 15.08 3.01 -9.14
C LEU A 314 14.02 2.24 -8.37
N LEU A 315 13.99 0.90 -8.47
CA LEU A 315 13.08 0.04 -7.71
C LEU A 315 13.39 0.07 -6.22
N LYS A 316 14.68 0.07 -5.84
CA LYS A 316 15.08 0.24 -4.45
C LYS A 316 14.62 1.60 -3.90
N ARG A 317 14.81 2.67 -4.68
CA ARG A 317 14.35 4.02 -4.34
C ARG A 317 12.83 4.11 -4.29
N LEU A 318 12.12 3.43 -5.20
CA LEU A 318 10.67 3.33 -5.19
C LEU A 318 10.19 2.65 -3.90
N GLY A 319 10.80 1.53 -3.52
CA GLY A 319 10.52 0.85 -2.26
C GLY A 319 10.76 1.73 -1.03
N GLU A 320 11.88 2.46 -0.98
CA GLU A 320 12.17 3.41 0.09
C GLU A 320 11.10 4.51 0.22
N VAL A 321 10.69 5.08 -0.91
CA VAL A 321 9.65 6.12 -0.94
C VAL A 321 8.28 5.56 -0.55
N LEU A 322 7.91 4.38 -1.04
CA LEU A 322 6.67 3.69 -0.68
C LEU A 322 6.64 3.36 0.81
N GLU A 323 7.75 2.91 1.37
CA GLU A 323 7.90 2.60 2.79
C GLU A 323 7.69 3.85 3.64
N LYS A 324 8.36 4.95 3.28
CA LYS A 324 8.15 6.23 3.97
C LYS A 324 6.71 6.72 3.87
N LEU A 325 6.13 6.66 2.68
CA LEU A 325 4.74 7.06 2.45
C LEU A 325 3.76 6.21 3.26
N GLY A 326 3.92 4.88 3.28
CA GLY A 326 3.07 3.99 4.07
C GLY A 326 3.17 4.27 5.57
N ARG A 327 4.37 4.57 6.10
CA ARG A 327 4.52 5.03 7.49
C ARG A 327 3.80 6.35 7.74
N ASP A 328 4.00 7.35 6.88
CA ASP A 328 3.35 8.66 7.01
C ASP A 328 1.81 8.51 6.97
N LEU A 329 1.27 7.67 6.08
CA LEU A 329 -0.16 7.38 5.99
C LEU A 329 -0.69 6.63 7.23
N LYS A 330 0.08 5.68 7.76
CA LYS A 330 -0.27 4.97 9.01
C LYS A 330 -0.33 5.96 10.18
N ILE A 331 0.69 6.81 10.34
CA ILE A 331 0.70 7.84 11.40
C ILE A 331 -0.43 8.85 11.19
N ALA A 332 -0.70 9.27 9.96
CA ALA A 332 -1.82 10.17 9.65
C ALA A 332 -3.16 9.59 10.09
N ARG A 333 -3.37 8.28 9.91
CA ARG A 333 -4.57 7.61 10.39
C ARG A 333 -4.64 7.56 11.92
N VAL A 334 -3.55 7.17 12.56
CA VAL A 334 -3.46 7.16 14.03
C VAL A 334 -3.71 8.55 14.60
N HIS A 335 -3.19 9.60 13.97
CA HIS A 335 -3.47 10.97 14.35
C HIS A 335 -4.94 11.34 14.14
N ALA A 336 -5.54 11.00 13.00
CA ALA A 336 -6.93 11.36 12.71
C ALA A 336 -7.93 10.69 13.68
N GLU A 337 -7.74 9.41 13.99
CA GLU A 337 -8.69 8.60 14.77
C GLU A 337 -8.29 8.44 16.24
N GLY A 338 -7.02 8.61 16.57
CA GLY A 338 -6.45 8.42 17.91
C GLY A 338 -6.61 9.65 18.80
N HIS A 339 -7.85 10.10 18.98
CA HIS A 339 -8.16 11.18 19.91
C HIS A 339 -9.20 10.75 20.95
N ALA A 340 -9.16 11.37 22.13
CA ALA A 340 -10.09 11.14 23.21
C ALA A 340 -10.36 12.44 23.96
N GLU A 341 -11.60 12.63 24.40
CA GLU A 341 -12.04 13.79 25.17
C GLU A 341 -12.85 13.33 26.38
N GLY A 342 -12.70 14.04 27.50
CA GLY A 342 -13.43 13.70 28.73
C GLY A 342 -13.33 14.78 29.80
N VAL A 343 -14.05 14.56 30.91
CA VAL A 343 -14.06 15.44 32.08
C VAL A 343 -13.85 14.61 33.35
N GLY A 344 -12.93 15.03 34.21
CA GLY A 344 -12.67 14.35 35.48
C GLY A 344 -12.03 12.97 35.32
N SER A 345 -12.42 12.00 36.15
CA SER A 345 -11.83 10.65 36.19
C SER A 345 -12.51 9.66 35.26
N GLY A 346 -11.78 8.70 34.72
CA GLY A 346 -12.40 7.59 34.00
C GLY A 346 -11.42 6.69 33.27
N SER A 347 -11.97 5.67 32.62
CA SER A 347 -11.24 4.86 31.64
C SER A 347 -11.97 4.82 30.32
N GLN A 348 -11.21 4.96 29.24
CA GLN A 348 -11.72 4.94 27.86
C GLN A 348 -10.91 3.99 27.01
N THR A 349 -11.57 3.33 26.06
CA THR A 349 -10.91 2.61 24.98
C THR A 349 -11.25 3.28 23.65
N VAL A 350 -10.24 3.65 22.89
CA VAL A 350 -10.35 4.21 21.54
C VAL A 350 -9.90 3.14 20.56
N VAL A 351 -10.74 2.83 19.57
CA VAL A 351 -10.46 1.83 18.54
C VAL A 351 -10.23 2.56 17.22
N ILE A 352 -9.06 2.35 16.63
CA ILE A 352 -8.61 2.94 15.37
C ILE A 352 -8.75 1.90 14.26
N THR A 353 -9.34 2.29 13.14
CA THR A 353 -9.60 1.41 12.01
C THR A 353 -8.30 1.11 11.28
N ARG A 354 -7.89 -0.15 11.22
CA ARG A 354 -6.72 -0.54 10.43
C ARG A 354 -7.01 -0.41 8.92
N ALA A 355 -5.95 -0.23 8.12
CA ALA A 355 -6.08 -0.37 6.67
C ALA A 355 -6.75 -1.72 6.31
N LYS A 356 -7.75 -1.70 5.44
CA LYS A 356 -8.25 -2.90 4.76
C LYS A 356 -7.13 -3.56 3.95
N GLY A 357 -7.09 -4.88 3.96
CA GLY A 357 -6.15 -5.63 3.12
C GLY A 357 -6.45 -5.35 1.64
N VAL A 358 -5.41 -5.31 0.81
CA VAL A 358 -5.59 -5.19 -0.64
C VAL A 358 -6.10 -6.53 -1.17
N VAL A 359 -7.35 -6.57 -1.60
CA VAL A 359 -7.86 -7.69 -2.40
C VAL A 359 -7.57 -7.35 -3.86
N PRO A 360 -6.57 -7.95 -4.51
CA PRO A 360 -6.33 -7.70 -5.92
C PRO A 360 -7.57 -8.15 -6.69
N GLU A 361 -8.03 -7.31 -7.61
CA GLU A 361 -9.04 -7.75 -8.58
C GLU A 361 -8.46 -8.91 -9.40
N PRO A 362 -9.27 -9.96 -9.70
CA PRO A 362 -8.82 -11.06 -10.53
C PRO A 362 -8.25 -10.49 -11.83
N VAL A 363 -7.06 -10.95 -12.23
CA VAL A 363 -6.53 -10.57 -13.53
C VAL A 363 -7.47 -11.18 -14.56
N ALA A 364 -8.27 -10.34 -15.23
CA ALA A 364 -9.14 -10.80 -16.30
C ALA A 364 -8.27 -11.55 -17.31
N ALA A 365 -8.50 -12.86 -17.46
CA ALA A 365 -7.83 -13.64 -18.47
C ALA A 365 -7.97 -12.87 -19.80
N PRO A 366 -6.87 -12.62 -20.54
CA PRO A 366 -7.00 -12.00 -21.86
C PRO A 366 -8.00 -12.85 -22.62
N ARG A 367 -9.06 -12.24 -23.18
CA ARG A 367 -10.06 -12.96 -23.97
C ARG A 367 -9.32 -13.67 -25.09
N ILE A 368 -9.01 -14.95 -24.89
CA ILE A 368 -8.41 -15.81 -25.91
C ILE A 368 -9.48 -15.88 -26.97
N LYS A 369 -9.30 -15.16 -28.07
CA LYS A 369 -10.16 -15.33 -29.24
C LYS A 369 -10.20 -16.82 -29.55
N SER A 370 -11.39 -17.36 -29.80
CA SER A 370 -11.44 -18.67 -30.43
C SER A 370 -10.59 -18.59 -31.70
N ARG A 371 -9.72 -19.58 -31.91
CA ARG A 371 -8.57 -19.55 -32.84
C ARG A 371 -8.89 -19.16 -34.29
N ASN A 372 -10.17 -19.04 -34.63
CA ASN A 372 -10.71 -18.80 -35.96
C ASN A 372 -11.67 -17.59 -36.07
N LYS A 373 -11.92 -16.84 -34.98
CA LYS A 373 -12.80 -15.66 -35.03
C LYS A 373 -11.96 -14.39 -35.18
N PRO A 374 -12.36 -13.46 -36.07
CA PRO A 374 -11.79 -12.12 -36.10
C PRO A 374 -11.86 -11.45 -34.71
N PRO A 375 -11.04 -10.41 -34.45
CA PRO A 375 -11.25 -9.54 -33.29
C PRO A 375 -12.69 -9.08 -33.12
N SER A 376 -13.06 -8.55 -31.96
CA SER A 376 -14.20 -7.64 -31.91
C SER A 376 -13.78 -6.29 -32.50
N GLN A 377 -14.73 -5.54 -33.04
CA GLN A 377 -14.49 -4.14 -33.40
C GLN A 377 -13.93 -3.36 -32.22
N ASP A 378 -13.08 -2.39 -32.50
CA ASP A 378 -12.56 -1.47 -31.51
C ASP A 378 -13.69 -0.55 -31.02
N PRO A 379 -14.03 -0.56 -29.71
CA PRO A 379 -15.06 0.32 -29.17
C PRO A 379 -14.70 1.81 -29.32
N GLU A 380 -13.42 2.17 -29.36
CA GLU A 380 -12.97 3.57 -29.54
C GLU A 380 -13.14 4.07 -30.99
N ALA A 381 -13.32 3.15 -31.95
CA ALA A 381 -13.61 3.54 -33.33
C ALA A 381 -15.03 4.09 -33.50
N GLU A 382 -15.93 3.90 -32.53
CA GLU A 382 -17.32 4.39 -32.55
C GLU A 382 -18.06 4.06 -33.86
N GLY A 383 -17.80 2.87 -34.43
CA GLY A 383 -18.40 2.40 -35.68
C GLY A 383 -17.70 2.87 -36.97
N ARG A 384 -16.62 3.67 -36.88
CA ARG A 384 -15.83 4.09 -38.05
C ARG A 384 -15.00 2.94 -38.62
N ALA A 385 -14.68 3.01 -39.91
CA ALA A 385 -13.77 2.07 -40.54
C ALA A 385 -12.39 2.11 -39.87
N HIS A 386 -11.87 0.94 -39.50
CA HIS A 386 -10.58 0.82 -38.82
C HIS A 386 -9.94 -0.54 -39.12
N THR A 387 -8.62 -0.61 -38.99
CA THR A 387 -7.87 -1.87 -39.15
C THR A 387 -7.18 -2.24 -37.84
N ILE A 388 -7.45 -3.45 -37.38
CA ILE A 388 -6.80 -4.08 -36.23
C ILE A 388 -5.68 -4.96 -36.76
N LEU A 389 -4.44 -4.53 -36.55
CA LEU A 389 -3.26 -5.32 -36.86
C LEU A 389 -3.05 -6.37 -35.75
N GLU A 390 -3.13 -7.66 -36.09
CA GLU A 390 -2.95 -8.76 -35.13
C GLU A 390 -1.52 -9.31 -35.14
N LYS A 391 -0.89 -9.35 -36.33
CA LYS A 391 0.53 -9.69 -36.54
C LYS A 391 1.07 -8.87 -37.72
N PRO A 392 2.22 -8.20 -37.61
CA PRO A 392 2.79 -7.43 -38.71
C PRO A 392 3.46 -8.30 -39.80
N GLY A 393 3.69 -7.69 -40.96
CA GLY A 393 4.47 -8.25 -42.07
C GLY A 393 3.69 -9.19 -43.00
N ARG A 394 4.36 -9.64 -44.06
CA ARG A 394 3.74 -10.46 -45.13
C ARG A 394 3.19 -11.81 -44.64
N LEU A 395 3.77 -12.35 -43.56
CA LEU A 395 3.29 -13.57 -42.89
C LEU A 395 2.34 -13.28 -41.71
N GLY A 396 2.00 -12.01 -41.51
CA GLY A 396 1.18 -11.50 -40.42
C GLY A 396 -0.33 -11.66 -40.63
N GLN A 397 -1.12 -10.93 -39.86
CA GLN A 397 -2.57 -10.99 -39.85
C GLN A 397 -3.14 -9.63 -39.47
N TYR A 398 -4.14 -9.15 -40.19
CA TYR A 398 -4.90 -7.95 -39.82
C TYR A 398 -6.36 -8.16 -40.13
N THR A 399 -7.22 -7.43 -39.42
CA THR A 399 -8.66 -7.37 -39.70
C THR A 399 -9.09 -5.92 -39.91
N THR A 400 -9.64 -5.61 -41.07
CA THR A 400 -10.27 -4.31 -41.35
C THR A 400 -11.77 -4.42 -41.15
N TYR A 401 -12.34 -3.51 -40.39
CA TYR A 401 -13.78 -3.27 -40.29
C TYR A 401 -14.15 -2.05 -41.13
N TYR A 402 -15.27 -2.13 -41.82
CA TYR A 402 -15.84 -1.06 -42.62
C TYR A 402 -17.05 -0.45 -41.92
N GLU A 403 -17.44 0.77 -42.32
CA GLU A 403 -18.56 1.51 -41.73
C GLU A 403 -19.91 0.81 -41.91
N ASP A 404 -20.04 -0.02 -42.95
CA ASP A 404 -21.22 -0.85 -43.21
C ASP A 404 -21.29 -2.12 -42.33
N GLY A 405 -20.35 -2.27 -41.40
CA GLY A 405 -20.22 -3.40 -40.48
C GLY A 405 -19.51 -4.63 -41.08
N THR A 406 -19.21 -4.63 -42.38
CA THR A 406 -18.46 -5.73 -43.02
C THR A 406 -17.01 -5.74 -42.53
N TRP A 407 -16.33 -6.85 -42.75
CA TRP A 407 -14.95 -7.01 -42.34
C TRP A 407 -14.16 -7.86 -43.32
N LYS A 408 -12.85 -7.60 -43.40
CA LYS A 408 -11.88 -8.47 -44.07
C LYS A 408 -10.75 -8.82 -43.13
N GLN A 409 -10.25 -10.04 -43.22
CA GLN A 409 -9.13 -10.52 -42.44
C GLN A 409 -8.06 -11.12 -43.36
N TYR A 410 -6.92 -10.46 -43.47
CA TYR A 410 -5.73 -11.00 -44.12
C TYR A 410 -5.03 -11.96 -43.18
N ARG A 411 -4.57 -13.10 -43.70
CA ARG A 411 -3.96 -14.17 -42.91
C ARG A 411 -2.77 -14.75 -43.68
N GLY A 412 -1.58 -14.29 -43.29
CA GLY A 412 -0.33 -14.53 -44.01
C GLY A 412 0.35 -15.87 -43.72
N SER A 413 0.06 -16.52 -42.60
CA SER A 413 0.64 -17.81 -42.21
C SER A 413 -0.37 -18.70 -41.45
N GLY A 414 -0.03 -19.99 -41.26
CA GLY A 414 -0.82 -20.94 -40.46
C GLY A 414 -1.47 -22.06 -41.28
N LYS A 415 -2.44 -22.76 -40.69
CA LYS A 415 -3.13 -23.89 -41.34
C LYS A 415 -3.95 -23.42 -42.55
N GLU A 416 -3.90 -24.22 -43.61
CA GLU A 416 -4.67 -24.06 -44.83
C GLU A 416 -6.18 -24.09 -44.57
N HIS A 417 -6.95 -23.51 -45.49
CA HIS A 417 -8.41 -23.46 -45.36
C HIS A 417 -9.06 -24.18 -46.54
N GLY A 418 -9.16 -25.51 -46.45
CA GLY A 418 -9.61 -26.34 -47.57
C GLY A 418 -8.63 -26.25 -48.74
N PRO A 419 -9.08 -25.92 -49.97
CA PRO A 419 -8.20 -25.85 -51.14
C PRO A 419 -7.37 -24.56 -51.23
N ILE A 420 -7.63 -23.55 -50.39
CA ILE A 420 -6.97 -22.23 -50.48
C ILE A 420 -5.82 -22.16 -49.48
N GLN A 421 -4.60 -22.01 -50.01
CA GLN A 421 -3.36 -21.89 -49.24
C GLN A 421 -3.23 -20.53 -48.55
N ARG A 422 -2.22 -20.37 -47.69
CA ARG A 422 -1.81 -19.07 -47.12
C ARG A 422 -0.73 -18.46 -48.01
N PRO A 423 -0.70 -17.14 -48.22
CA PRO A 423 -1.55 -16.12 -47.62
C PRO A 423 -2.95 -16.10 -48.24
N ASN A 424 -3.98 -15.77 -47.46
CA ASN A 424 -5.35 -15.59 -47.96
C ASN A 424 -6.11 -14.52 -47.18
N VAL A 425 -7.21 -14.06 -47.77
CA VAL A 425 -8.13 -13.10 -47.16
C VAL A 425 -9.46 -13.79 -46.91
N LYS A 426 -10.02 -13.56 -45.73
CA LYS A 426 -11.40 -13.91 -45.41
C LYS A 426 -12.22 -12.63 -45.30
N ALA A 427 -13.20 -12.41 -46.17
CA ALA A 427 -14.01 -11.20 -46.19
C ALA A 427 -15.49 -11.53 -46.06
N SER A 428 -16.22 -10.74 -45.26
CA SER A 428 -17.67 -10.83 -45.16
C SER A 428 -18.37 -9.99 -46.21
N GLU A 429 -19.57 -10.43 -46.56
CA GLU A 429 -20.46 -9.73 -47.48
C GLU A 429 -21.82 -9.50 -46.82
N ILE A 430 -22.48 -8.42 -47.22
CA ILE A 430 -23.87 -8.14 -46.85
C ILE A 430 -24.75 -9.05 -47.71
N ASN A 431 -25.54 -9.90 -47.05
CA ASN A 431 -26.49 -10.78 -47.71
C ASN A 431 -27.91 -10.45 -47.24
N VAL A 432 -28.88 -10.77 -48.09
CA VAL A 432 -30.31 -10.63 -47.79
C VAL A 432 -30.91 -12.01 -47.77
N ASN A 433 -31.59 -12.36 -46.68
CA ASN A 433 -32.33 -13.61 -46.60
C ASN A 433 -33.47 -13.57 -47.63
N PRO A 434 -33.50 -14.50 -48.60
CA PRO A 434 -34.49 -14.47 -49.68
C PRO A 434 -35.93 -14.69 -49.21
N ASP A 435 -36.11 -15.37 -48.08
CA ASP A 435 -37.43 -15.72 -47.54
C ASP A 435 -37.97 -14.64 -46.58
N THR A 436 -37.08 -13.98 -45.82
CA THR A 436 -37.47 -13.01 -44.78
C THR A 436 -37.16 -11.56 -45.11
N GLY A 437 -36.38 -11.31 -46.18
CA GLY A 437 -35.89 -9.97 -46.55
C GLY A 437 -34.87 -9.38 -45.56
N GLN A 438 -34.46 -10.14 -44.54
CA GLN A 438 -33.57 -9.64 -43.50
C GLN A 438 -32.14 -9.49 -44.03
N VAL A 439 -31.56 -8.30 -43.85
CA VAL A 439 -30.15 -8.01 -44.17
C VAL A 439 -29.25 -8.50 -43.03
N TYR A 440 -28.21 -9.27 -43.35
CA TYR A 440 -27.22 -9.75 -42.39
C TYR A 440 -25.82 -9.80 -43.00
N ILE A 441 -24.81 -9.73 -42.14
CA ILE A 441 -23.40 -9.89 -42.52
C ILE A 441 -23.02 -11.36 -42.40
N ASP A 442 -22.50 -11.94 -43.48
CA ASP A 442 -22.22 -13.37 -43.50
C ASP A 442 -20.96 -13.77 -42.71
N LYS A 443 -20.68 -15.08 -42.67
CA LYS A 443 -19.53 -15.65 -41.94
C LYS A 443 -18.18 -15.41 -42.64
N GLY A 444 -18.19 -14.76 -43.80
CA GLY A 444 -17.06 -14.47 -44.66
C GLY A 444 -16.55 -15.64 -45.49
N ARG A 445 -16.21 -15.35 -46.75
CA ARG A 445 -15.62 -16.28 -47.73
C ARG A 445 -14.11 -16.11 -47.80
N VAL A 446 -13.42 -17.21 -48.06
CA VAL A 446 -11.95 -17.22 -48.19
C VAL A 446 -11.59 -17.11 -49.66
N ARG A 447 -10.65 -16.23 -49.99
CA ARG A 447 -10.08 -16.04 -51.32
C ARG A 447 -8.60 -15.69 -51.24
N GLU A 448 -7.91 -15.74 -52.37
CA GLU A 448 -6.55 -15.24 -52.47
C GLU A 448 -6.50 -13.70 -52.25
N PRO A 449 -5.41 -13.17 -51.66
CA PRO A 449 -5.26 -11.73 -51.46
C PRO A 449 -5.01 -11.01 -52.79
N THR A 450 -5.60 -9.85 -52.97
CA THR A 450 -5.25 -8.96 -54.08
C THR A 450 -3.91 -8.26 -53.81
N PRO A 451 -3.21 -7.75 -54.84
CA PRO A 451 -1.88 -7.13 -54.67
C PRO A 451 -1.83 -5.99 -53.62
N ASP A 452 -2.92 -5.26 -53.46
CA ASP A 452 -3.09 -4.15 -52.50
C ASP A 452 -3.39 -4.61 -51.06
N GLU A 453 -3.74 -5.89 -50.86
CA GLU A 453 -4.06 -6.46 -49.55
C GLU A 453 -2.85 -7.07 -48.84
N TYR A 454 -1.73 -7.22 -49.55
CA TYR A 454 -0.47 -7.61 -48.92
C TYR A 454 0.02 -6.49 -48.01
N PRO A 455 0.27 -6.76 -46.71
CA PRO A 455 0.91 -5.80 -45.84
C PRO A 455 2.22 -5.32 -46.46
N ARG A 456 2.38 -4.00 -46.58
CA ARG A 456 3.65 -3.41 -47.00
C ARG A 456 4.69 -3.67 -45.91
N SER A 457 5.90 -4.04 -46.34
CA SER A 457 7.04 -4.37 -45.48
C SER A 457 7.53 -3.18 -44.66
#